data_AF-S3HI21-F1
#
_entry.id   AF-S3HI21-F1
#
_cell.length_a   1.000
_cell.length_b   1.000
_cell.length_c   1.000
_cell.angle_alpha   90.00
_cell.angle_beta   90.00
_cell.angle_gamma   90.00
#
_symmetry.space_group_name_H-M   'P 1'
#
loop_
_entity.id
_entity.type
_entity.pdbx_description
1 polymer ?
#
loop_
_entity_poly.entity_id
_entity_poly.type
_entity_poly.pdbx_seq_one_letter_code
_entity_poly.pdbx_strand_id
1 'polypeptide(L)'
;MTTCSAKSMTPVSEAARLLMVSDERLRQLVKLSYIKPSVRGHYEHDDVIQGYIKFLKDEERKGSKVAAQSRMQDAKTAEIELRLAEKQRSVIPLDDAIYAIEFAAAKFRDAMLSLPARFTRDMGERRKLEALVHEEVNNIGKAFGSARRYVRDGGADLHASEGDDPSEVRAHD
;
A
#
# COMPACT_ATOMS: atom_id res chain seq x y z
N MET A 1 -6.87 -25.20 -61.68
CA MET A 1 -5.61 -24.86 -62.37
C MET A 1 -4.51 -24.87 -61.34
N THR A 2 -3.80 -25.98 -61.23
CA THR A 2 -2.73 -26.16 -60.25
C THR A 2 -1.45 -25.62 -60.85
N THR A 3 -1.03 -24.43 -60.45
CA THR A 3 0.30 -23.92 -60.79
C THR A 3 1.31 -24.75 -60.00
N CYS A 4 2.00 -25.68 -60.66
CA CYS A 4 3.29 -26.20 -60.18
C CYS A 4 4.26 -25.02 -60.10
N SER A 5 4.32 -24.36 -58.94
CA SER A 5 5.32 -23.34 -58.67
C SER A 5 6.68 -24.02 -58.67
N ALA A 6 7.58 -23.63 -59.57
CA ALA A 6 8.96 -24.06 -59.51
C ALA A 6 9.51 -23.58 -58.16
N LYS A 7 9.92 -24.51 -57.30
CA LYS A 7 10.49 -24.21 -55.97
C LYS A 7 11.72 -23.32 -56.15
N SER A 8 11.53 -22.01 -56.03
CA SER A 8 12.58 -21.02 -56.21
C SER A 8 13.45 -21.02 -54.94
N MET A 9 14.63 -21.63 -55.08
CA MET A 9 15.62 -21.68 -54.02
C MET A 9 16.45 -20.41 -54.06
N THR A 10 16.45 -19.66 -52.96
CA THR A 10 17.24 -18.43 -52.82
C THR A 10 18.38 -18.63 -51.83
N PRO A 11 19.58 -18.09 -52.11
CA PRO A 11 20.67 -18.09 -51.14
C PRO A 11 20.33 -17.17 -49.96
N VAL A 12 20.97 -17.44 -48.81
CA VAL A 12 20.75 -16.72 -47.54
C VAL A 12 20.77 -15.19 -47.69
N SER A 13 21.72 -14.66 -48.47
CA SER A 13 21.92 -13.21 -48.66
C SER A 13 20.85 -12.56 -49.56
N GLU A 14 20.19 -13.34 -50.41
CA GLU A 14 19.07 -12.89 -51.22
C GLU A 14 17.76 -12.95 -50.42
N ALA A 15 17.55 -14.01 -49.65
CA ALA A 15 16.43 -14.16 -48.73
C ALA A 15 16.42 -13.07 -47.63
N ALA A 16 17.59 -12.73 -47.08
CA ALA A 16 17.71 -11.66 -46.08
C ALA A 16 17.42 -10.28 -46.69
N ARG A 17 17.92 -10.01 -47.91
CA ARG A 17 17.63 -8.77 -48.64
C ARG A 17 16.14 -8.62 -48.98
N LEU A 18 15.47 -9.71 -49.36
CA LEU A 18 14.04 -9.72 -49.65
C LEU A 18 13.20 -9.29 -48.43
N LEU A 19 13.56 -9.77 -47.25
CA LEU A 19 12.90 -9.41 -46.00
C LEU A 19 13.41 -8.09 -45.40
N MET A 20 14.39 -7.44 -46.04
CA MET A 20 15.08 -6.24 -45.54
C MET A 20 15.65 -6.43 -44.12
N VAL A 21 16.19 -7.62 -43.82
CA VAL A 21 16.82 -7.95 -42.53
C VAL A 21 18.27 -8.36 -42.73
N SER A 22 19.04 -8.40 -41.64
CA SER A 22 20.40 -8.95 -41.69
C SER A 22 20.40 -10.47 -41.86
N ASP A 23 21.45 -11.02 -42.47
CA ASP A 23 21.68 -12.46 -42.59
C ASP A 23 21.63 -13.17 -41.22
N GLU A 24 22.13 -12.50 -40.18
CA GLU A 24 22.08 -13.01 -38.81
C GLU A 24 20.65 -13.08 -38.27
N ARG A 25 19.82 -12.08 -38.57
CA ARG A 25 18.41 -12.07 -38.18
C ARG A 25 17.63 -13.19 -38.87
N LEU A 26 17.92 -13.48 -40.13
CA LEU A 26 17.33 -14.62 -40.84
C LEU A 26 17.72 -15.95 -40.18
N ARG A 27 19.01 -16.13 -39.81
CA ARG A 27 19.48 -17.32 -39.08
C ARG A 27 18.81 -17.48 -37.72
N GLN A 28 18.57 -16.38 -37.01
CA GLN A 28 17.81 -16.39 -35.76
C GLN A 28 16.38 -16.88 -35.97
N LEU A 29 15.69 -16.44 -37.03
CA LEU A 29 14.33 -16.88 -37.34
C LEU A 29 14.26 -18.37 -37.70
N VAL A 30 15.29 -18.90 -38.36
CA VAL A 30 15.46 -20.35 -38.59
C VAL A 30 15.67 -21.09 -37.27
N LYS A 31 16.54 -20.58 -36.38
CA LYS A 31 16.76 -21.16 -35.04
C LYS A 31 15.49 -21.15 -34.19
N LEU A 32 14.68 -20.10 -34.33
CA LEU A 32 13.37 -19.97 -33.69
C LEU A 32 12.27 -20.81 -34.38
N SER A 33 12.63 -21.63 -35.38
CA SER A 33 11.73 -22.55 -36.10
C SER A 33 10.59 -21.88 -36.87
N TYR A 34 10.70 -20.58 -37.17
CA TYR A 34 9.72 -19.87 -38.02
C TYR A 34 9.97 -20.13 -39.51
N ILE A 35 11.22 -20.33 -39.92
CA ILE A 35 11.63 -20.60 -41.31
C ILE A 35 12.25 -21.99 -41.39
N LYS A 36 11.82 -22.80 -42.36
CA LYS A 36 12.34 -24.15 -42.58
C LYS A 36 13.57 -24.13 -43.50
N PRO A 37 14.69 -24.78 -43.14
CA PRO A 37 15.81 -24.94 -44.04
C PRO A 37 15.46 -25.96 -45.14
N SER A 38 15.72 -25.63 -46.41
CA SER A 38 15.50 -26.55 -47.54
C SER A 38 16.76 -27.33 -47.89
N VAL A 39 17.85 -26.65 -48.23
CA VAL A 39 19.19 -27.23 -48.52
C VAL A 39 20.25 -26.36 -47.86
N ARG A 40 21.45 -26.89 -47.60
CA ARG A 40 22.52 -26.13 -46.94
C ARG A 40 22.76 -24.78 -47.65
N GLY A 41 22.49 -23.69 -46.94
CA GLY A 41 22.66 -22.32 -47.43
C GLY A 41 21.58 -21.81 -48.41
N HIS A 42 20.52 -22.58 -48.66
CA HIS A 42 19.43 -22.23 -49.57
C HIS A 42 18.07 -22.40 -48.90
N TYR A 43 17.20 -21.42 -49.10
CA TYR A 43 15.85 -21.39 -48.55
C TYR A 43 14.82 -21.34 -49.67
N GLU A 44 13.63 -21.85 -49.38
CA GLU A 44 12.49 -21.69 -50.26
C GLU A 44 11.90 -20.29 -50.07
N HIS A 45 11.66 -19.60 -51.18
CA HIS A 45 11.14 -18.23 -51.18
C HIS A 45 9.85 -18.08 -50.37
N ASP A 46 8.89 -18.99 -50.59
CA ASP A 46 7.58 -18.94 -49.96
C ASP A 46 7.66 -19.20 -48.44
N ASP A 47 8.52 -20.12 -48.00
CA ASP A 47 8.74 -20.45 -46.58
C ASP A 47 9.32 -19.27 -45.80
N VAL A 48 10.24 -18.51 -46.41
CA VAL A 48 10.88 -17.34 -45.79
C VAL A 48 9.85 -16.23 -45.55
N ILE A 49 9.01 -15.94 -46.54
CA ILE A 49 7.98 -14.90 -46.44
C ILE A 49 6.90 -15.31 -45.42
N GLN A 50 6.37 -16.53 -45.53
CA GLN A 50 5.32 -17.00 -44.63
C GLN A 50 5.82 -17.12 -43.19
N GLY A 51 7.04 -17.61 -42.99
CA GLY A 51 7.68 -17.70 -41.68
C GLY A 51 7.87 -16.33 -41.02
N TYR A 52 8.27 -15.32 -41.80
CA TYR A 52 8.44 -13.95 -41.30
C TYR A 52 7.09 -13.30 -40.93
N ILE A 53 6.06 -13.47 -41.75
CA ILE A 53 4.71 -12.97 -41.43
C ILE A 53 4.17 -13.62 -40.14
N LYS A 54 4.41 -14.93 -39.97
CA LYS A 54 4.00 -15.65 -38.76
C LYS A 54 4.72 -15.11 -37.53
N PHE A 55 6.02 -14.83 -37.63
CA PHE A 55 6.80 -14.20 -36.57
C PHE A 55 6.24 -12.82 -36.17
N LEU A 56 5.93 -11.95 -37.15
CA LEU A 56 5.38 -10.62 -36.87
C LEU A 56 4.02 -10.68 -36.15
N LYS A 57 3.12 -11.58 -36.59
CA LYS A 57 1.81 -11.77 -35.95
C LYS A 57 1.93 -12.30 -34.51
N ASP A 58 2.88 -13.19 -34.25
CA ASP A 58 3.11 -13.72 -32.90
C ASP A 58 3.71 -12.67 -31.96
N GLU A 59 4.61 -11.82 -32.43
CA GLU A 59 5.16 -10.70 -31.64
C GLU A 59 4.09 -9.65 -31.31
N GLU A 60 3.24 -9.29 -32.27
CA GLU A 60 2.12 -8.37 -32.04
C GLU A 60 1.12 -8.94 -31.00
N ARG A 61 0.84 -10.24 -31.07
CA ARG A 61 0.02 -10.95 -30.07
C ARG A 61 0.67 -10.99 -28.69
N LYS A 62 1.99 -11.07 -28.58
CA LYS A 62 2.70 -10.99 -27.29
C LYS A 62 2.70 -9.56 -26.75
N GLY A 63 3.00 -8.56 -27.59
CA GLY A 63 3.02 -7.16 -27.20
C GLY A 63 1.66 -6.68 -26.67
N SER A 64 0.56 -7.06 -27.33
CA SER A 64 -0.80 -6.76 -26.87
C SER A 64 -1.15 -7.40 -25.52
N LYS A 65 -0.73 -8.65 -25.26
CA LYS A 65 -0.92 -9.31 -23.96
C LYS A 65 -0.14 -8.62 -22.84
N VAL A 66 1.12 -8.27 -23.10
CA VAL A 66 1.98 -7.55 -22.14
C VAL A 66 1.40 -6.17 -21.82
N ALA A 67 0.94 -5.43 -22.84
CA ALA A 67 0.30 -4.12 -22.65
C ALA A 67 -1.04 -4.20 -21.89
N ALA A 68 -1.82 -5.26 -22.06
CA ALA A 68 -3.03 -5.48 -21.27
C ALA A 68 -2.72 -5.90 -19.83
N GLN A 69 -1.70 -6.74 -19.63
CA GLN A 69 -1.26 -7.19 -18.32
C GLN A 69 -0.66 -6.04 -17.49
N SER A 70 0.15 -5.16 -18.10
CA SER A 70 0.67 -3.94 -17.47
C SER A 70 -0.49 -3.06 -16.99
N ARG A 71 -1.46 -2.76 -17.87
CA ARG A 71 -2.62 -1.92 -17.51
C ARG A 71 -3.43 -2.49 -16.35
N MET A 72 -3.60 -3.81 -16.27
CA MET A 72 -4.28 -4.45 -15.13
C MET A 72 -3.46 -4.42 -13.85
N GLN A 73 -2.13 -4.49 -13.94
CA GLN A 73 -1.25 -4.37 -12.77
C GLN A 73 -1.25 -2.92 -12.26
N ASP A 74 -1.15 -1.94 -13.16
CA ASP A 74 -1.16 -0.51 -12.81
C ASP A 74 -2.47 -0.12 -12.10
N ALA A 75 -3.61 -0.61 -12.60
CA ALA A 75 -4.92 -0.38 -11.97
C ALA A 75 -5.01 -1.01 -10.57
N LYS A 76 -4.46 -2.21 -10.37
CA LYS A 76 -4.42 -2.89 -9.06
C LYS A 76 -3.50 -2.17 -8.08
N THR A 77 -2.35 -1.69 -8.54
CA THR A 77 -1.42 -0.90 -7.72
C THR A 77 -2.11 0.36 -7.19
N ALA A 78 -2.81 1.09 -8.07
CA ALA A 78 -3.58 2.27 -7.68
C ALA A 78 -4.69 1.96 -6.65
N GLU A 79 -5.42 0.84 -6.83
CA GLU A 79 -6.44 0.40 -5.85
C GLU A 79 -5.83 0.09 -4.48
N ILE A 80 -4.65 -0.56 -4.45
CA ILE A 80 -3.93 -0.88 -3.20
C ILE A 80 -3.44 0.40 -2.53
N GLU A 81 -2.91 1.36 -3.28
CA GLU A 81 -2.44 2.65 -2.75
C GLU A 81 -3.59 3.45 -2.13
N LEU A 82 -4.75 3.52 -2.79
CA LEU A 82 -5.92 4.18 -2.25
C LEU A 82 -6.41 3.52 -0.96
N ARG A 83 -6.50 2.18 -0.91
CA ARG A 83 -6.85 1.45 0.31
C ARG A 83 -5.84 1.64 1.43
N LEU A 84 -4.55 1.70 1.10
CA LEU A 84 -3.50 1.95 2.07
C LEU A 84 -3.60 3.38 2.63
N ALA A 85 -3.88 4.37 1.78
CA ALA A 85 -4.10 5.75 2.19
C ALA A 85 -5.35 5.91 3.07
N GLU A 86 -6.45 5.21 2.75
CA GLU A 86 -7.64 5.14 3.60
C GLU A 86 -7.32 4.55 4.98
N LYS A 87 -6.57 3.42 5.01
CA LYS A 87 -6.14 2.82 6.26
C LYS A 87 -5.22 3.74 7.07
N GLN A 88 -4.29 4.42 6.42
CA GLN A 88 -3.42 5.41 7.08
C GLN A 88 -4.22 6.59 7.65
N ARG A 89 -5.32 7.00 7.02
CA ARG A 89 -6.22 8.03 7.60
C ARG A 89 -7.07 7.50 8.75
N SER A 90 -7.31 6.19 8.81
CA SER A 90 -8.05 5.54 9.91
C SER A 90 -7.18 5.14 11.11
N VAL A 91 -5.85 5.13 10.94
CA VAL A 91 -4.91 4.71 11.98
C VAL A 91 -4.07 5.91 12.40
N ILE A 92 -4.17 6.28 13.67
CA ILE A 92 -3.28 7.26 14.27
C ILE A 92 -2.05 6.54 14.86
N PRO A 93 -0.83 7.06 14.66
CA PRO A 93 0.34 6.56 15.39
C PRO A 93 0.12 6.64 16.90
N LEU A 94 0.55 5.60 17.62
CA LEU A 94 0.35 5.52 19.06
C LEU A 94 0.98 6.70 19.81
N ASP A 95 2.19 7.09 19.39
CA ASP A 95 2.91 8.22 19.98
C ASP A 95 2.17 9.55 19.77
N ASP A 96 1.56 9.76 18.60
CA ASP A 96 0.75 10.95 18.30
C ASP A 96 -0.51 10.99 19.15
N ALA A 97 -1.16 9.83 19.35
CA ALA A 97 -2.32 9.72 20.23
C ALA A 97 -1.96 10.02 21.69
N ILE A 98 -0.85 9.47 22.20
CA ILE A 98 -0.36 9.75 23.55
C ILE A 98 -0.02 11.23 23.70
N TYR A 99 0.68 11.81 22.72
CA TYR A 99 1.03 13.23 22.72
C TYR A 99 -0.21 14.13 22.74
N ALA A 100 -1.22 13.83 21.92
CA ALA A 100 -2.47 14.58 21.89
C ALA A 100 -3.19 14.58 23.26
N ILE A 101 -3.20 13.42 23.94
CA ILE A 101 -3.79 13.27 25.27
C ILE A 101 -2.99 14.07 26.32
N GLU A 102 -1.66 13.96 26.32
CA GLU A 102 -0.79 14.70 27.24
C GLU A 102 -0.90 16.21 27.03
N PHE A 103 -0.96 16.65 25.77
CA PHE A 103 -1.15 18.06 25.41
C PHE A 103 -2.48 18.60 25.92
N ALA A 104 -3.58 17.85 25.72
CA ALA A 104 -4.90 18.25 26.22
C ALA A 104 -4.94 18.31 27.76
N ALA A 105 -4.37 17.31 28.44
CA ALA A 105 -4.30 17.26 29.90
C ALA A 105 -3.48 18.43 30.48
N ALA A 106 -2.35 18.77 29.85
CA ALA A 106 -1.52 19.90 30.25
C ALA A 106 -2.28 21.23 30.13
N LYS A 107 -2.96 21.46 29.00
CA LYS A 107 -3.77 22.68 28.81
C LYS A 107 -4.91 22.78 29.81
N PHE A 108 -5.58 21.68 30.10
CA PHE A 108 -6.64 21.65 31.10
C PHE A 108 -6.10 21.96 32.51
N ARG A 109 -4.98 21.34 32.89
CA ARG A 109 -4.29 21.61 34.17
C ARG A 109 -3.93 23.08 34.30
N ASP A 110 -3.28 23.66 33.30
CA ASP A 110 -2.87 25.06 33.34
C ASP A 110 -4.07 26.01 33.46
N ALA A 111 -5.17 25.70 32.76
CA ALA A 111 -6.40 26.46 32.86
C ALA A 111 -6.98 26.41 34.29
N MET A 112 -7.06 25.23 34.90
CA MET A 112 -7.56 25.06 36.26
C MET A 112 -6.71 25.80 37.29
N LEU A 113 -5.38 25.66 37.20
CA LEU A 113 -4.45 26.34 38.10
C LEU A 113 -4.50 27.88 38.00
N SER A 114 -4.96 28.42 36.87
CA SER A 114 -5.13 29.86 36.71
C SER A 114 -6.40 30.41 37.39
N LEU A 115 -7.39 29.57 37.71
CA LEU A 115 -8.70 30.00 38.23
C LEU A 115 -8.64 30.69 39.60
N PRO A 116 -7.90 30.18 40.62
CA PRO A 116 -7.93 30.77 41.95
C PRO A 116 -7.43 32.23 41.97
N ALA A 117 -6.43 32.54 41.17
CA ALA A 117 -5.88 33.90 41.04
C ALA A 117 -6.88 34.87 40.38
N ARG A 118 -7.75 34.38 39.49
CA ARG A 118 -8.78 35.16 38.79
C ARG A 118 -10.07 35.31 39.59
N PHE A 119 -10.37 34.34 40.45
CA PHE A 119 -11.63 34.27 41.19
C PHE A 119 -11.67 35.22 42.39
N THR A 120 -10.62 35.25 43.21
CA THR A 120 -10.59 36.07 44.43
C THR A 120 -9.25 36.77 44.63
N ARG A 121 -9.28 37.93 45.28
CA ARG A 121 -8.11 38.70 45.72
C ARG A 121 -7.77 38.45 47.20
N ASP A 122 -8.69 37.85 47.95
CA ASP A 122 -8.47 37.46 49.33
C ASP A 122 -7.50 36.26 49.37
N MET A 123 -6.39 36.41 50.07
CA MET A 123 -5.34 35.39 50.15
C MET A 123 -5.76 34.15 50.95
N GLY A 124 -6.66 34.28 51.93
CA GLY A 124 -7.17 33.17 52.72
C GLY A 124 -8.15 32.30 51.92
N GLU A 125 -9.09 32.93 51.21
CA GLU A 125 -10.00 32.21 50.32
C GLU A 125 -9.27 31.61 49.11
N ARG A 126 -8.31 32.35 48.54
CA ARG A 126 -7.48 31.87 47.43
C ARG A 126 -6.76 30.57 47.79
N ARG A 127 -6.12 30.50 48.96
CA ARG A 127 -5.40 29.30 49.41
C ARG A 127 -6.32 28.08 49.55
N LYS A 128 -7.54 28.27 50.06
CA LYS A 128 -8.53 27.19 50.18
C LYS A 128 -8.94 26.69 48.79
N LEU A 129 -9.17 27.61 47.85
CA LEU A 129 -9.55 27.25 46.49
C LEU A 129 -8.39 26.60 45.72
N GLU A 130 -7.16 27.08 45.87
CA GLU A 130 -5.95 26.47 45.30
C GLU A 130 -5.79 25.02 45.77
N ALA A 131 -6.01 24.75 47.06
CA ALA A 131 -5.93 23.39 47.60
C ALA A 131 -6.94 22.44 46.94
N LEU A 132 -8.22 22.86 46.83
CA LEU A 132 -9.26 22.07 46.16
C LEU A 132 -8.95 21.84 44.68
N VAL A 133 -8.51 22.89 43.97
CA VAL A 133 -8.15 22.79 42.55
C VAL A 133 -6.96 21.85 42.35
N HIS A 134 -5.94 21.91 43.21
CA HIS A 134 -4.79 21.01 43.15
C HIS A 134 -5.20 19.55 43.36
N GLU A 135 -6.09 19.30 44.32
CA GLU A 135 -6.63 17.96 44.57
C GLU A 135 -7.34 17.40 43.34
N GLU A 136 -8.25 18.17 42.75
CA GLU A 136 -8.99 17.75 41.55
C GLU A 136 -8.08 17.55 40.33
N VAL A 137 -7.11 18.45 40.12
CA VAL A 137 -6.11 18.29 39.04
C VAL A 137 -5.31 17.00 39.23
N ASN A 138 -4.96 16.63 40.45
CA ASN A 138 -4.24 15.39 40.73
C ASN A 138 -5.12 14.15 40.49
N ASN A 139 -6.40 14.20 40.86
CA ASN A 139 -7.36 13.11 40.60
C ASN A 139 -7.56 12.90 39.10
N ILE A 140 -7.75 13.99 38.35
CA ILE A 140 -7.84 13.97 36.89
C ILE A 140 -6.54 13.45 36.27
N GLY A 141 -5.37 13.88 36.78
CA GLY A 141 -4.07 13.40 36.33
C GLY A 141 -3.91 11.88 36.46
N LYS A 142 -4.41 11.28 37.55
CA LYS A 142 -4.42 9.82 37.72
C LYS A 142 -5.31 9.13 36.67
N ALA A 143 -6.51 9.67 36.41
CA ALA A 143 -7.42 9.14 35.39
C ALA A 143 -6.82 9.20 33.98
N PHE A 144 -6.21 10.33 33.59
CA PHE A 144 -5.47 10.45 32.33
C PHE A 144 -4.27 9.49 32.25
N GLY A 145 -3.58 9.25 33.37
CA GLY A 145 -2.50 8.26 33.45
C GLY A 145 -2.98 6.83 33.18
N SER A 146 -4.16 6.46 33.67
CA SER A 146 -4.79 5.16 33.37
C SER A 146 -5.27 5.07 31.92
N ALA A 147 -5.86 6.13 31.37
CA ALA A 147 -6.22 6.19 29.95
C ALA A 147 -4.99 6.04 29.03
N ARG A 148 -3.85 6.62 29.40
CA ARG A 148 -2.59 6.45 28.66
C ARG A 148 -2.10 5.00 28.66
N ARG A 149 -2.17 4.32 29.81
CA ARG A 149 -1.84 2.88 29.91
C ARG A 149 -2.79 2.05 29.06
N TYR A 150 -4.08 2.33 29.11
CA TYR A 150 -5.08 1.67 28.26
C TYR A 150 -4.75 1.77 26.76
N VAL A 151 -4.42 2.98 26.30
CA VAL A 151 -4.05 3.25 24.90
C VAL A 151 -2.76 2.52 24.52
N ARG A 152 -1.76 2.51 25.41
CA ARG A 152 -0.47 1.83 25.17
C ARG A 152 -0.58 0.30 25.16
N ASP A 153 -1.33 -0.24 26.11
CA ASP A 153 -1.41 -1.68 26.35
C ASP A 153 -2.57 -2.34 25.58
N GLY A 154 -3.28 -1.57 24.74
CA GLY A 154 -4.22 -2.10 23.74
C GLY A 154 -5.60 -2.48 24.29
N GLY A 155 -6.04 -1.85 25.38
CA GLY A 155 -7.44 -1.92 25.79
C GLY A 155 -7.78 -2.67 27.08
N ALA A 156 -6.80 -3.06 27.90
CA ALA A 156 -7.06 -3.94 29.05
C ALA A 156 -7.66 -3.26 30.30
N ASP A 157 -7.49 -1.93 30.48
CA ASP A 157 -7.59 -1.34 31.84
C ASP A 157 -8.23 0.06 31.93
N LEU A 158 -9.29 0.39 31.18
CA LEU A 158 -9.90 1.74 31.35
C LEU A 158 -10.62 1.91 32.71
N HIS A 159 -10.96 0.80 33.39
CA HIS A 159 -11.78 0.79 34.62
C HIS A 159 -11.16 0.04 35.83
N ALA A 160 -9.87 -0.27 35.83
CA ALA A 160 -9.26 -1.09 36.91
C ALA A 160 -9.08 -0.38 38.27
N SER A 161 -9.77 0.73 38.54
CA SER A 161 -9.73 1.40 39.85
C SER A 161 -11.10 1.74 40.44
N GLU A 162 -12.15 0.98 40.11
CA GLU A 162 -13.33 0.87 40.97
C GLU A 162 -13.16 -0.33 41.91
N GLY A 163 -12.37 -0.12 42.96
CA GLY A 163 -12.51 -0.90 44.18
C GLY A 163 -13.56 -0.24 45.05
N ASP A 164 -14.82 -0.62 44.88
CA ASP A 164 -15.81 -0.59 45.96
C ASP A 164 -16.66 -1.86 45.79
N ASP A 165 -16.38 -2.85 46.64
CA ASP A 165 -17.03 -4.16 46.71
C ASP A 165 -18.21 -4.04 47.69
N PRO A 166 -19.47 -4.26 47.28
CA PRO A 166 -20.54 -4.50 48.22
C PRO A 166 -21.11 -5.89 47.97
N SER A 167 -20.34 -6.92 48.32
CA SER A 167 -20.87 -8.24 48.69
C SER A 167 -21.69 -8.21 50.01
N GLU A 168 -22.43 -7.12 50.28
CA GLU A 168 -23.18 -6.93 51.52
C GLU A 168 -24.55 -6.24 51.30
N VAL A 169 -25.46 -6.83 50.51
CA VAL A 169 -26.90 -6.49 50.61
C VAL A 169 -27.79 -7.71 50.36
N ARG A 170 -27.66 -8.77 51.18
CA ARG A 170 -28.74 -9.76 51.38
C ARG A 170 -28.66 -10.40 52.77
N ALA A 171 -29.25 -9.74 53.76
CA ALA A 171 -29.93 -10.39 54.89
C ALA A 171 -30.49 -9.31 55.84
N HIS A 172 -31.77 -8.98 55.66
CA HIS A 172 -32.77 -9.01 56.73
C HIS A 172 -34.15 -8.62 56.17
N ASP A 173 -34.97 -9.65 55.96
CA ASP A 173 -36.38 -9.63 56.35
C ASP A 173 -36.45 -9.92 57.87
#